data_AF-A0A959IKF9-F1
#
_entry.id   AF-A0A959IKF9-F1
#
_cell.length_a   1.000
_cell.length_b   1.000
_cell.length_c   1.000
_cell.angle_alpha   90.00
_cell.angle_beta   90.00
_cell.angle_gamma   90.00
#
_symmetry.space_group_name_H-M   'P 1'
#
loop_
_entity.id
_entity.type
_entity.pdbx_description
1 polymer ?
#
loop_
_entity_poly.entity_id
_entity_poly.type
_entity_poly.pdbx_seq_one_letter_code
_entity_poly.pdbx_strand_id
1 'polypeptide(L)'
;MKHRYSIHTIDLLGVSATSSPGYAALPTNVGIGPGLRHRSGLASTVAQRSRQSCRGRLPRLVLMSCLLVLGLGGQRLAAQQYPLFSNYWTQAYGFNPAITAPGEGVVVNAQYRHQWVGIEDAPITKIAAVQARVGRFGLGGYFFQDQAGALQRSGGTLLAAYRQPLGPQVHLSAGLAGGYYHLRLRPGTQVLDTEDQLVAMAMNGAWFPDFNAGIHLQAGNFFLGFSVPQLFQRRIRFGDGQSRTRLQRHYYLATGYSFRFGDDFQLQPSVLLKLGEGGSPQYEGSLRGIFVQRFWVGGSYRWQESAVALAGVQLNPRVELTYAYDFTTSGLRQVSHGSHEVGLTIRLGAEAVSDSDGDGTPDSRDRCPQEIGPRNNGGCPFDMFTDKGLDEEDDDGDGIWNSIDECPEIAGPYENKGCPWEDRDFDGIRDEIDECPGLAGVASNNGCPI
;
A
#
# COMPACT_ATOMS: atom_id res chain seq x y z
N MET A 1 27.06 -49.84 -43.59
CA MET A 1 27.32 -50.09 -42.14
C MET A 1 26.08 -49.56 -41.41
N LYS A 2 25.12 -50.40 -40.93
CA LYS A 2 25.00 -50.99 -39.57
C LYS A 2 25.38 -49.98 -38.47
N HIS A 3 24.57 -49.65 -37.44
CA HIS A 3 23.48 -50.35 -36.71
C HIS A 3 22.20 -49.45 -36.58
N ARG A 4 20.94 -49.88 -36.34
CA ARG A 4 20.29 -50.71 -35.26
C ARG A 4 20.56 -50.15 -33.84
N TYR A 5 19.66 -50.04 -32.85
CA TYR A 5 18.32 -50.56 -32.47
C TYR A 5 17.66 -49.50 -31.51
N SER A 6 16.38 -49.47 -31.09
CA SER A 6 15.10 -50.14 -31.44
C SER A 6 13.90 -49.25 -30.94
N ILE A 7 12.66 -49.75 -31.00
CA ILE A 7 11.46 -49.23 -30.30
C ILE A 7 10.83 -50.39 -29.48
N HIS A 8 10.12 -50.09 -28.38
CA HIS A 8 9.14 -50.99 -27.77
C HIS A 8 7.83 -50.25 -27.41
N THR A 9 6.75 -51.02 -27.35
CA THR A 9 5.33 -50.60 -27.35
C THR A 9 4.60 -51.26 -26.15
N ILE A 10 3.25 -51.15 -26.07
CA ILE A 10 2.31 -51.99 -25.26
C ILE A 10 2.13 -51.51 -23.79
N ASP A 11 0.91 -51.36 -23.22
CA ASP A 11 -0.44 -51.34 -23.82
C ASP A 11 -1.51 -50.61 -22.97
N LEU A 12 -2.72 -50.50 -23.53
CA LEU A 12 -3.95 -49.99 -22.91
C LEU A 12 -4.63 -50.97 -21.93
N LEU A 13 -5.37 -50.41 -20.95
CA LEU A 13 -6.66 -50.83 -20.36
C LEU A 13 -6.95 -49.84 -19.20
N GLY A 14 -8.14 -49.26 -18.96
CA GLY A 14 -9.46 -49.47 -19.55
C GLY A 14 -10.41 -50.15 -18.55
N VAL A 15 -11.29 -49.38 -17.88
CA VAL A 15 -12.68 -49.71 -17.44
C VAL A 15 -13.20 -48.68 -16.42
N SER A 16 -14.50 -48.36 -16.54
CA SER A 16 -15.34 -47.49 -15.69
C SER A 16 -16.01 -48.29 -14.54
N ALA A 17 -16.92 -47.83 -13.67
CA ALA A 17 -17.67 -46.59 -13.43
C ALA A 17 -18.24 -46.62 -11.98
N THR A 18 -18.85 -45.51 -11.51
CA THR A 18 -19.92 -45.47 -10.46
C THR A 18 -19.58 -45.96 -9.03
N SER A 19 -20.18 -45.50 -7.91
CA SER A 19 -21.28 -44.55 -7.63
C SER A 19 -21.19 -44.02 -6.19
N SER A 20 -21.61 -42.77 -5.95
CA SER A 20 -22.00 -42.23 -4.63
C SER A 20 -23.45 -42.64 -4.28
N PRO A 21 -24.10 -42.18 -3.17
CA PRO A 21 -23.62 -41.55 -1.93
C PRO A 21 -24.21 -42.23 -0.65
N GLY A 22 -23.93 -41.71 0.56
CA GLY A 22 -24.64 -42.13 1.79
C GLY A 22 -24.32 -41.30 3.05
N TYR A 23 -25.33 -40.64 3.62
CA TYR A 23 -25.29 -39.94 4.93
C TYR A 23 -25.47 -40.94 6.10
N ALA A 24 -24.92 -40.65 7.29
CA ALA A 24 -25.68 -40.46 8.55
C ALA A 24 -24.84 -40.44 9.86
N ALA A 25 -25.22 -39.53 10.76
CA ALA A 25 -25.31 -39.62 12.23
C ALA A 25 -24.17 -40.19 13.14
N LEU A 26 -23.61 -39.27 13.96
CA LEU A 26 -23.56 -39.27 15.45
C LEU A 26 -24.17 -40.48 16.21
N PRO A 27 -23.65 -40.90 17.40
CA PRO A 27 -23.83 -40.06 18.61
C PRO A 27 -22.86 -40.19 19.84
N THR A 28 -22.77 -39.07 20.59
CA THR A 28 -22.81 -38.92 22.07
C THR A 28 -21.75 -39.44 23.07
N ASN A 29 -21.67 -38.65 24.17
CA ASN A 29 -21.19 -38.91 25.54
C ASN A 29 -19.68 -38.81 25.82
N VAL A 30 -19.18 -37.81 26.57
CA VAL A 30 -19.45 -37.38 27.98
C VAL A 30 -18.63 -38.20 28.99
N GLY A 31 -17.75 -37.52 29.73
CA GLY A 31 -16.96 -38.08 30.83
C GLY A 31 -16.06 -37.03 31.49
N ILE A 32 -16.40 -36.63 32.71
CA ILE A 32 -15.71 -35.60 33.52
C ILE A 32 -14.90 -36.31 34.63
N GLY A 33 -13.72 -35.83 34.98
CA GLY A 33 -13.17 -36.05 36.34
C GLY A 33 -11.64 -36.12 36.46
N PRO A 34 -11.03 -35.74 37.61
CA PRO A 34 -9.62 -35.31 37.64
C PRO A 34 -8.69 -36.08 38.61
N GLY A 35 -7.38 -35.80 38.47
CA GLY A 35 -6.32 -36.13 39.44
C GLY A 35 -5.26 -37.13 38.91
N LEU A 36 -4.05 -37.22 39.46
CA LEU A 36 -3.32 -36.41 40.46
C LEU A 36 -1.81 -36.79 40.41
N ARG A 37 -0.92 -35.80 40.66
CA ARG A 37 0.46 -35.92 41.23
C ARG A 37 1.66 -36.54 40.46
N HIS A 38 2.66 -35.66 40.31
CA HIS A 38 4.11 -35.81 40.61
C HIS A 38 5.03 -36.82 39.89
N ARG A 39 6.04 -36.26 39.20
CA ARG A 39 7.50 -36.30 39.54
C ARG A 39 8.18 -35.13 38.78
N SER A 40 8.69 -34.06 39.40
CA SER A 40 9.89 -33.90 40.25
C SER A 40 11.24 -34.04 39.50
N GLY A 41 12.01 -32.95 39.39
CA GLY A 41 13.47 -33.01 39.13
C GLY A 41 14.10 -31.82 38.38
N LEU A 42 15.02 -31.12 39.06
CA LEU A 42 16.09 -30.25 38.53
C LEU A 42 15.65 -28.94 37.84
N ALA A 43 15.66 -27.75 38.47
CA ALA A 43 16.73 -27.02 39.20
C ALA A 43 17.67 -26.17 38.29
N SER A 44 17.29 -24.89 38.16
CA SER A 44 18.13 -23.67 38.16
C SER A 44 19.62 -23.73 37.78
N THR A 45 20.01 -22.87 36.84
CA THR A 45 21.26 -22.08 36.97
C THR A 45 21.08 -20.70 36.33
N VAL A 46 21.42 -19.64 37.08
CA VAL A 46 21.45 -18.25 36.61
C VAL A 46 22.92 -17.80 36.52
N ALA A 47 23.37 -17.29 35.37
CA ALA A 47 24.57 -16.45 35.28
C ALA A 47 24.65 -15.64 33.97
N GLN A 48 24.43 -14.33 34.13
CA GLN A 48 24.86 -13.15 33.37
C GLN A 48 25.85 -13.22 32.18
N ARG A 49 25.67 -12.20 31.31
CA ARG A 49 26.63 -11.50 30.42
C ARG A 49 27.22 -12.22 29.19
N SER A 50 26.85 -11.74 28.00
CA SER A 50 27.65 -10.69 27.34
C SER A 50 26.88 -9.98 26.22
N ARG A 51 27.18 -8.68 26.00
CA ARG A 51 26.67 -7.92 24.84
C ARG A 51 27.50 -8.29 23.62
N GLN A 52 26.90 -8.78 22.53
CA GLN A 52 27.55 -8.84 21.22
C GLN A 52 26.69 -8.26 20.09
N SER A 53 27.15 -7.08 19.64
CA SER A 53 26.89 -6.38 18.37
C SER A 53 26.01 -7.07 17.32
N CYS A 54 24.80 -6.53 17.11
CA CYS A 54 24.03 -6.74 15.89
C CYS A 54 24.71 -6.07 14.68
N ARG A 55 25.65 -6.74 14.02
CA ARG A 55 26.09 -6.38 12.66
C ARG A 55 25.19 -7.07 11.63
N GLY A 56 24.17 -6.35 11.18
CA GLY A 56 23.28 -6.80 10.11
C GLY A 56 24.06 -7.10 8.81
N ARG A 57 24.08 -8.36 8.40
CA ARG A 57 24.52 -8.75 7.05
C ARG A 57 23.33 -8.58 6.10
N LEU A 58 23.39 -7.62 5.17
CA LEU A 58 22.49 -7.62 4.03
C LEU A 58 22.64 -8.96 3.27
N PRO A 59 21.54 -9.61 2.86
CA PRO A 59 21.63 -10.85 2.09
C PRO A 59 22.20 -10.56 0.70
N ARG A 60 23.35 -11.17 0.39
CA ARG A 60 24.09 -10.98 -0.88
C ARG A 60 23.27 -11.29 -2.15
N LEU A 61 22.13 -11.99 -2.04
CA LEU A 61 21.20 -12.19 -3.15
C LEU A 61 20.64 -10.88 -3.72
N VAL A 62 20.33 -9.88 -2.87
CA VAL A 62 19.68 -8.62 -3.30
C VAL A 62 20.61 -7.82 -4.25
N LEU A 63 21.91 -7.86 -4.01
CA LEU A 63 22.90 -7.16 -4.83
C LEU A 63 23.10 -7.86 -6.20
N MET A 64 23.00 -9.19 -6.22
CA MET A 64 23.11 -10.00 -7.44
C MET A 64 21.88 -9.81 -8.36
N SER A 65 20.67 -9.71 -7.79
CA SER A 65 19.46 -9.44 -8.57
C SER A 65 19.43 -8.03 -9.18
N CYS A 66 20.03 -7.03 -8.53
CA CYS A 66 20.14 -5.68 -9.11
C CYS A 66 21.13 -5.60 -10.28
N LEU A 67 22.21 -6.40 -10.27
CA LEU A 67 23.23 -6.38 -11.32
C LEU A 67 22.83 -7.10 -12.60
N LEU A 68 22.01 -8.16 -12.52
CA LEU A 68 21.56 -8.92 -13.70
C LEU A 68 20.59 -8.13 -14.61
N VAL A 69 19.95 -7.08 -14.09
CA VAL A 69 18.95 -6.27 -14.81
C VAL A 69 19.59 -5.22 -15.74
N LEU A 70 20.87 -4.88 -15.53
CA LEU A 70 21.58 -3.84 -16.28
C LEU A 70 22.17 -4.31 -17.64
N GLY A 71 21.91 -5.56 -18.04
CA GLY A 71 22.72 -6.27 -19.04
C GLY A 71 22.11 -6.53 -20.43
N LEU A 72 21.06 -5.84 -20.87
CA LEU A 72 20.49 -6.04 -22.23
C LEU A 72 20.09 -4.71 -22.89
N GLY A 73 20.85 -4.32 -23.93
CA GLY A 73 20.59 -3.13 -24.73
C GLY A 73 20.11 -3.41 -26.15
N GLY A 74 19.27 -2.51 -26.68
CA GLY A 74 19.17 -2.23 -28.11
C GLY A 74 18.29 -3.16 -28.97
N GLN A 75 16.98 -2.91 -28.98
CA GLN A 75 16.09 -3.25 -30.11
C GLN A 75 15.07 -2.12 -30.38
N ARG A 76 14.50 -2.12 -31.59
CA ARG A 76 13.87 -0.95 -32.23
C ARG A 76 12.52 -0.53 -31.63
N LEU A 77 12.25 0.77 -31.69
CA LEU A 77 10.99 1.39 -31.26
C LEU A 77 9.83 1.03 -32.19
N ALA A 78 8.93 0.17 -31.73
CA ALA A 78 7.57 0.05 -32.23
C ALA A 78 6.62 0.47 -31.10
N ALA A 79 6.12 1.70 -31.15
CA ALA A 79 5.30 2.27 -30.08
C ALA A 79 3.81 1.93 -30.28
N GLN A 80 3.21 1.22 -29.32
CA GLN A 80 1.76 1.22 -29.15
C GLN A 80 1.44 1.23 -27.65
N GLN A 81 1.07 2.40 -27.14
CA GLN A 81 1.10 2.69 -25.71
C GLN A 81 -0.23 2.33 -25.03
N TYR A 82 -0.19 1.40 -24.08
CA TYR A 82 -1.18 1.36 -23.01
C TYR A 82 -0.90 2.58 -22.11
N PRO A 83 -1.89 3.47 -21.86
CA PRO A 83 -1.68 4.71 -21.10
C PRO A 83 -1.19 4.37 -19.69
N LEU A 84 -0.13 5.06 -19.29
CA LEU A 84 0.53 4.87 -18.00
C LEU A 84 0.18 6.06 -17.12
N PHE A 85 -0.69 5.81 -16.14
CA PHE A 85 -0.96 6.75 -15.05
C PHE A 85 0.20 6.76 -14.06
N SER A 86 0.48 7.91 -13.48
CA SER A 86 1.58 8.09 -12.53
C SER A 86 1.17 7.79 -11.09
N ASN A 87 -0.10 7.97 -10.76
CA ASN A 87 -0.70 7.46 -9.53
C ASN A 87 -1.15 5.99 -9.70
N TYR A 88 -0.23 5.08 -10.03
CA TYR A 88 -0.57 3.65 -10.11
C TYR A 88 -1.05 3.08 -8.77
N TRP A 89 -0.82 3.76 -7.64
CA TRP A 89 -1.36 3.39 -6.33
C TRP A 89 -2.88 3.50 -6.25
N THR A 90 -3.47 4.58 -6.75
CA THR A 90 -4.94 4.75 -6.81
C THR A 90 -5.55 3.98 -7.97
N GLN A 91 -4.76 3.71 -9.02
CA GLN A 91 -5.17 3.03 -10.24
C GLN A 91 -4.71 1.56 -10.35
N ALA A 92 -4.32 0.92 -9.24
CA ALA A 92 -3.60 -0.37 -9.26
C ALA A 92 -4.33 -1.50 -10.02
N TYR A 93 -5.66 -1.49 -9.99
CA TYR A 93 -6.53 -2.42 -10.71
C TYR A 93 -6.46 -2.31 -12.24
N GLY A 94 -6.08 -1.14 -12.79
CA GLY A 94 -5.83 -0.94 -14.21
C GLY A 94 -4.53 -1.58 -14.70
N PHE A 95 -3.57 -1.83 -13.79
CA PHE A 95 -2.32 -2.52 -14.09
C PHE A 95 -2.42 -4.02 -13.77
N ASN A 96 -3.00 -4.37 -12.62
CA ASN A 96 -3.14 -5.74 -12.17
C ASN A 96 -4.56 -5.98 -11.60
N PRO A 97 -5.43 -6.74 -12.30
CA PRO A 97 -6.79 -6.98 -11.84
C PRO A 97 -6.87 -7.77 -10.52
N ALA A 98 -5.79 -8.45 -10.09
CA ALA A 98 -5.74 -9.12 -8.78
C ALA A 98 -5.73 -8.16 -7.58
N ILE A 99 -5.56 -6.84 -7.82
CA ILE A 99 -5.57 -5.78 -6.79
C ILE A 99 -6.95 -5.08 -6.72
N THR A 100 -7.98 -5.62 -7.39
CA THR A 100 -9.35 -5.07 -7.31
C THR A 100 -9.91 -5.20 -5.89
N ALA A 101 -10.40 -4.09 -5.33
CA ALA A 101 -11.01 -3.96 -3.99
C ALA A 101 -10.30 -4.74 -2.86
N PRO A 102 -9.09 -4.31 -2.45
CA PRO A 102 -8.35 -4.98 -1.38
C PRO A 102 -8.86 -4.64 0.04
N GLY A 103 -9.66 -3.59 0.19
CA GLY A 103 -10.27 -3.12 1.46
C GLY A 103 -11.73 -3.55 1.65
N GLU A 104 -12.33 -3.15 2.77
CA GLU A 104 -13.79 -3.15 2.98
C GLU A 104 -14.48 -2.10 2.07
N GLY A 105 -15.79 -2.22 1.87
CA GLY A 105 -16.63 -1.19 1.25
C GLY A 105 -16.52 -1.02 -0.27
N VAL A 106 -17.10 0.10 -0.74
CA VAL A 106 -17.12 0.55 -2.14
C VAL A 106 -16.14 1.71 -2.31
N VAL A 107 -15.28 1.64 -3.31
CA VAL A 107 -14.35 2.70 -3.70
C VAL A 107 -14.68 3.15 -5.12
N VAL A 108 -15.02 4.42 -5.27
CA VAL A 108 -15.14 5.11 -6.55
C VAL A 108 -13.87 5.93 -6.77
N ASN A 109 -13.27 5.84 -7.95
CA ASN A 109 -12.09 6.63 -8.30
C ASN A 109 -12.29 7.27 -9.68
N ALA A 110 -11.90 8.53 -9.83
CA ALA A 110 -11.93 9.25 -11.10
C ALA A 110 -10.61 9.98 -11.29
N GLN A 111 -10.02 9.91 -12.48
CA GLN A 111 -8.75 10.57 -12.80
C GLN A 111 -8.81 11.25 -14.17
N TYR A 112 -8.13 12.39 -14.25
CA TYR A 112 -7.88 13.16 -15.45
C TYR A 112 -6.37 13.34 -15.61
N ARG A 113 -5.84 12.99 -16.78
CA ARG A 113 -4.43 13.12 -17.13
C ARG A 113 -4.31 13.92 -18.43
N HIS A 114 -3.49 14.96 -18.43
CA HIS A 114 -3.08 15.71 -19.61
C HIS A 114 -1.56 15.56 -19.75
N GLN A 115 -1.15 14.78 -20.74
CA GLN A 115 0.23 14.38 -20.97
C GLN A 115 0.91 15.29 -21.96
N TRP A 116 2.18 15.61 -21.70
CA TRP A 116 3.05 16.42 -22.56
C TRP A 116 2.47 17.78 -22.98
N VAL A 117 2.02 18.57 -22.00
CA VAL A 117 1.50 19.94 -22.21
C VAL A 117 2.51 20.77 -23.01
N GLY A 118 2.02 21.52 -24.00
CA GLY A 118 2.84 22.28 -24.95
C GLY A 118 2.93 21.63 -26.35
N ILE A 119 2.65 20.33 -26.46
CA ILE A 119 2.50 19.65 -27.76
C ILE A 119 1.06 19.81 -28.26
N GLU A 120 0.86 20.02 -29.56
CA GLU A 120 -0.47 20.04 -30.18
C GLU A 120 -1.08 18.63 -30.21
N ASP A 121 -2.39 18.52 -29.94
CA ASP A 121 -3.12 17.25 -29.78
C ASP A 121 -2.48 16.24 -28.80
N ALA A 122 -1.78 16.76 -27.78
CA ALA A 122 -1.14 15.94 -26.76
C ALA A 122 -2.14 15.05 -25.99
N PRO A 123 -1.70 13.90 -25.44
CA PRO A 123 -2.64 12.90 -24.95
C PRO A 123 -3.45 13.36 -23.74
N ILE A 124 -4.76 13.13 -23.80
CA ILE A 124 -5.70 13.38 -22.69
C ILE A 124 -6.42 12.08 -22.36
N THR A 125 -6.23 11.58 -21.14
CA THR A 125 -6.85 10.36 -20.65
C THR A 125 -7.76 10.68 -19.47
N LYS A 126 -8.97 10.13 -19.49
CA LYS A 126 -9.98 10.19 -18.44
C LYS A 126 -10.34 8.77 -18.05
N ILE A 127 -10.41 8.47 -16.76
CA ILE A 127 -10.86 7.18 -16.24
C ILE A 127 -11.77 7.38 -15.04
N ALA A 128 -12.82 6.58 -14.95
CA ALA A 128 -13.71 6.52 -13.80
C ALA A 128 -14.02 5.06 -13.49
N ALA A 129 -13.91 4.68 -12.23
CA ALA A 129 -14.05 3.30 -11.78
C ALA A 129 -14.87 3.19 -10.50
N VAL A 130 -15.46 2.02 -10.32
CA VAL A 130 -16.08 1.59 -9.07
C VAL A 130 -15.63 0.18 -8.77
N GLN A 131 -15.26 -0.09 -7.52
CA GLN A 131 -14.87 -1.41 -7.04
C GLN A 131 -15.38 -1.62 -5.62
N ALA A 132 -15.75 -2.85 -5.29
CA ALA A 132 -16.25 -3.24 -3.98
C ALA A 132 -15.82 -4.67 -3.65
N ARG A 133 -15.63 -4.96 -2.35
CA ARG A 133 -15.36 -6.34 -1.90
C ARG A 133 -16.61 -7.02 -1.38
N VAL A 134 -16.88 -8.22 -1.87
CA VAL A 134 -17.95 -9.11 -1.44
C VAL A 134 -17.33 -10.42 -0.98
N GLY A 135 -17.17 -10.58 0.34
CA GLY A 135 -16.48 -11.72 0.93
C GLY A 135 -15.02 -11.85 0.48
N ARG A 136 -14.72 -12.92 -0.26
CA ARG A 136 -13.38 -13.18 -0.88
C ARG A 136 -13.21 -12.59 -2.28
N PHE A 137 -14.26 -12.02 -2.87
CA PHE A 137 -14.21 -11.47 -4.22
C PHE A 137 -14.11 -9.95 -4.19
N GLY A 138 -13.07 -9.40 -4.81
CA GLY A 138 -13.04 -8.00 -5.21
C GLY A 138 -13.67 -7.87 -6.60
N LEU A 139 -14.78 -7.15 -6.71
CA LEU A 139 -15.49 -6.92 -7.96
C LEU A 139 -15.42 -5.45 -8.34
N GLY A 140 -15.49 -5.14 -9.62
CA GLY A 140 -15.56 -3.74 -10.04
C GLY A 140 -15.59 -3.57 -11.54
N GLY A 141 -15.39 -2.33 -11.97
CA GLY A 141 -15.17 -1.99 -13.36
C GLY A 141 -14.77 -0.54 -13.52
N TYR A 142 -14.26 -0.21 -14.70
CA TYR A 142 -13.90 1.15 -15.08
C TYR A 142 -14.33 1.47 -16.51
N PHE A 143 -14.67 2.74 -16.71
CA PHE A 143 -14.84 3.36 -18.00
C PHE A 143 -13.68 4.31 -18.25
N PHE A 144 -13.20 4.36 -19.49
CA PHE A 144 -12.13 5.25 -19.87
C PHE A 144 -12.42 5.92 -21.21
N GLN A 145 -11.91 7.14 -21.37
CA GLN A 145 -11.82 7.86 -22.62
C GLN A 145 -10.40 8.40 -22.75
N ASP A 146 -9.77 8.09 -23.87
CA ASP A 146 -8.37 8.32 -24.15
C ASP A 146 -8.27 8.96 -25.54
N GLN A 147 -7.59 10.09 -25.64
CA GLN A 147 -7.35 10.80 -26.90
C GLN A 147 -5.85 11.01 -27.03
N ALA A 148 -5.27 10.67 -28.18
CA ALA A 148 -3.86 10.88 -28.46
C ALA A 148 -3.68 11.19 -29.96
N GLY A 149 -3.33 12.44 -30.29
CA GLY A 149 -3.31 12.90 -31.68
C GLY A 149 -4.68 12.75 -32.34
N ALA A 150 -4.67 12.22 -33.55
CA ALA A 150 -5.87 11.88 -34.33
C ALA A 150 -6.68 10.69 -33.80
N LEU A 151 -6.20 9.92 -32.81
CA LEU A 151 -6.88 8.71 -32.31
C LEU A 151 -7.72 9.01 -31.06
N GLN A 152 -8.93 8.45 -31.02
CA GLN A 152 -9.79 8.42 -29.84
C GLN A 152 -10.17 6.98 -29.51
N ARG A 153 -9.99 6.59 -28.25
CA ARG A 153 -10.38 5.29 -27.71
C ARG A 153 -11.29 5.47 -26.50
N SER A 154 -12.41 4.76 -26.45
CA SER A 154 -13.34 4.81 -25.33
C SER A 154 -13.89 3.42 -25.03
N GLY A 155 -13.91 3.00 -23.76
CA GLY A 155 -14.31 1.65 -23.41
C GLY A 155 -14.71 1.45 -21.97
N GLY A 156 -15.25 0.26 -21.70
CA GLY A 156 -15.56 -0.24 -20.36
C GLY A 156 -14.81 -1.54 -20.09
N THR A 157 -14.49 -1.82 -18.84
CA THR A 157 -13.84 -3.07 -18.41
C THR A 157 -14.41 -3.49 -17.06
N LEU A 158 -14.80 -4.76 -16.95
CA LEU A 158 -15.21 -5.40 -15.70
C LEU A 158 -14.02 -6.11 -15.08
N LEU A 159 -13.98 -6.16 -13.75
CA LEU A 159 -12.89 -6.66 -12.93
C LEU A 159 -13.43 -7.69 -11.93
N ALA A 160 -12.71 -8.81 -11.78
CA ALA A 160 -12.95 -9.79 -10.74
C ALA A 160 -11.62 -10.31 -10.18
N ALA A 161 -11.43 -10.20 -8.87
CA ALA A 161 -10.31 -10.73 -8.11
C ALA A 161 -10.80 -11.71 -7.05
N TYR A 162 -10.22 -12.91 -6.98
CA TYR A 162 -10.41 -13.83 -5.87
C TYR A 162 -9.23 -13.76 -4.91
N ARG A 163 -9.49 -13.46 -3.64
CA ARG A 163 -8.48 -13.36 -2.57
C ARG A 163 -8.53 -14.60 -1.68
N GLN A 164 -7.49 -15.42 -1.76
CA GLN A 164 -7.29 -16.58 -0.90
C GLN A 164 -6.35 -16.22 0.27
N PRO A 165 -6.81 -16.24 1.53
CA PRO A 165 -5.90 -16.23 2.68
C PRO A 165 -5.10 -17.54 2.73
N LEU A 166 -3.78 -17.42 2.83
CA LEU A 166 -2.86 -18.55 3.04
C LEU A 166 -2.34 -18.62 4.49
N GLY A 167 -2.49 -17.52 5.24
CA GLY A 167 -2.22 -17.43 6.68
C GLY A 167 -2.70 -16.09 7.23
N PRO A 168 -2.48 -15.80 8.53
CA PRO A 168 -2.99 -14.59 9.18
C PRO A 168 -2.52 -13.26 8.55
N GLN A 169 -1.32 -13.26 7.96
CA GLN A 169 -0.71 -12.09 7.33
C GLN A 169 -0.41 -12.31 5.83
N VAL A 170 -0.81 -13.45 5.25
CA VAL A 170 -0.46 -13.81 3.87
C VAL A 170 -1.72 -14.06 3.05
N HIS A 171 -1.86 -13.32 1.96
CA HIS A 171 -2.98 -13.45 1.02
C HIS A 171 -2.46 -13.54 -0.41
N LEU A 172 -2.96 -14.51 -1.16
CA LEU A 172 -2.75 -14.61 -2.60
C LEU A 172 -4.06 -14.24 -3.30
N SER A 173 -4.00 -13.22 -4.14
CA SER A 173 -5.09 -12.85 -5.04
C SER A 173 -4.78 -13.30 -6.47
N ALA A 174 -5.79 -13.77 -7.19
CA ALA A 174 -5.77 -13.97 -8.63
C ALA A 174 -6.92 -13.18 -9.25
N GLY A 175 -6.68 -12.48 -10.36
CA GLY A 175 -7.67 -11.59 -10.96
C GLY A 175 -7.71 -11.64 -12.48
N LEU A 176 -8.90 -11.37 -13.00
CA LEU A 176 -9.22 -11.27 -14.41
C LEU A 176 -9.95 -9.95 -14.68
N ALA A 177 -9.69 -9.37 -15.84
CA ALA A 177 -10.48 -8.28 -16.40
C ALA A 177 -10.99 -8.66 -17.79
N GLY A 178 -12.22 -8.31 -18.09
CA GLY A 178 -12.82 -8.44 -19.42
C GLY A 178 -13.45 -7.12 -19.83
N GLY A 179 -13.08 -6.60 -20.98
CA GLY A 179 -13.49 -5.27 -21.43
C GLY A 179 -13.77 -5.20 -22.92
N TYR A 180 -14.38 -4.07 -23.31
CA TYR A 180 -14.71 -3.77 -24.69
C TYR A 180 -14.46 -2.28 -24.91
N TYR A 181 -13.73 -1.93 -25.98
CA TYR A 181 -13.45 -0.55 -26.31
C TYR A 181 -13.64 -0.27 -27.80
N HIS A 182 -14.11 0.94 -28.08
CA HIS A 182 -14.20 1.52 -29.41
C HIS A 182 -12.93 2.32 -29.70
N LEU A 183 -12.34 2.13 -30.87
CA LEU A 183 -11.20 2.90 -31.38
C LEU A 183 -11.58 3.53 -32.72
N ARG A 184 -11.46 4.85 -32.82
CA ARG A 184 -11.78 5.63 -34.01
C ARG A 184 -10.83 6.80 -34.21
N LEU A 185 -10.91 7.45 -35.36
CA LEU A 185 -10.37 8.80 -35.55
C LEU A 185 -11.20 9.83 -34.76
N ARG A 186 -10.53 10.83 -34.21
CA ARG A 186 -11.15 11.93 -33.47
C ARG A 186 -12.00 12.79 -34.44
N PRO A 187 -13.24 13.18 -34.09
CA PRO A 187 -14.02 14.13 -34.88
C PRO A 187 -13.25 15.43 -35.12
N GLY A 188 -13.29 15.95 -36.36
CA GLY A 188 -12.52 17.14 -36.75
C GLY A 188 -11.05 16.90 -37.10
N THR A 189 -10.57 15.65 -37.09
CA THR A 189 -9.28 15.31 -37.71
C THR A 189 -9.32 15.64 -39.20
N GLN A 190 -8.38 16.43 -39.70
CA GLN A 190 -8.23 16.66 -41.14
C GLN A 190 -7.72 15.37 -41.80
N VAL A 191 -8.44 14.90 -42.82
CA VAL A 191 -8.03 13.74 -43.63
C VAL A 191 -7.97 14.15 -45.08
N LEU A 192 -6.92 13.70 -45.79
CA LEU A 192 -6.62 14.12 -47.17
C LEU A 192 -7.58 13.51 -48.21
N ASP A 193 -8.13 12.33 -47.91
CA ASP A 193 -9.09 11.63 -48.74
C ASP A 193 -10.23 11.15 -47.83
N THR A 194 -11.43 11.71 -48.02
CA THR A 194 -12.65 11.35 -47.29
C THR A 194 -13.49 10.29 -48.01
N GLU A 195 -13.18 10.00 -49.28
CA GLU A 195 -13.84 8.98 -50.09
C GLU A 195 -13.15 7.60 -49.93
N ASP A 196 -11.93 7.55 -49.40
CA ASP A 196 -11.28 6.30 -49.00
C ASP A 196 -12.12 5.54 -47.97
N GLN A 197 -12.56 4.35 -48.35
CA GLN A 197 -13.37 3.46 -47.54
C GLN A 197 -12.67 3.05 -46.23
N LEU A 198 -11.33 3.00 -46.19
CA LEU A 198 -10.55 2.77 -44.97
C LEU A 198 -10.61 3.96 -44.01
N VAL A 199 -10.60 5.20 -44.53
CA VAL A 199 -10.79 6.42 -43.74
C VAL A 199 -12.21 6.44 -43.17
N ALA A 200 -13.23 6.18 -43.99
CA ALA A 200 -14.61 6.09 -43.53
C ALA A 200 -14.79 5.02 -42.42
N MET A 201 -14.17 3.84 -42.57
CA MET A 201 -14.15 2.82 -41.52
C MET A 201 -13.41 3.30 -40.25
N ALA A 202 -12.31 4.02 -40.38
CA ALA A 202 -11.55 4.54 -39.25
C ALA A 202 -12.26 5.69 -38.51
N MET A 203 -13.04 6.52 -39.21
CA MET A 203 -13.89 7.56 -38.60
C MET A 203 -15.10 6.98 -37.88
N ASN A 204 -15.78 5.99 -38.50
CA ASN A 204 -16.86 5.23 -37.86
C ASN A 204 -16.34 4.48 -36.62
N GLY A 205 -15.14 3.93 -36.74
CA GLY A 205 -14.44 3.22 -35.68
C GLY A 205 -14.67 1.71 -35.69
N ALA A 206 -13.86 1.02 -34.90
CA ALA A 206 -13.93 -0.42 -34.72
C ALA A 206 -13.92 -0.78 -33.22
N TRP A 207 -14.66 -1.82 -32.88
CA TRP A 207 -14.76 -2.34 -31.53
C TRP A 207 -13.79 -3.49 -31.29
N PHE A 208 -13.17 -3.50 -30.11
CA PHE A 208 -12.15 -4.46 -29.72
C PHE A 208 -12.42 -5.00 -28.31
N PRO A 209 -12.45 -6.34 -28.13
CA PRO A 209 -12.40 -6.94 -26.82
C PRO A 209 -10.99 -6.87 -26.24
N ASP A 210 -10.91 -6.57 -24.95
CA ASP A 210 -9.68 -6.60 -24.16
C ASP A 210 -9.82 -7.58 -22.99
N PHE A 211 -8.72 -8.25 -22.65
CA PHE A 211 -8.68 -9.23 -21.57
C PHE A 211 -7.35 -9.11 -20.84
N ASN A 212 -7.41 -8.98 -19.52
CA ASN A 212 -6.25 -8.78 -18.66
C ASN A 212 -6.27 -9.86 -17.57
N ALA A 213 -5.11 -10.37 -17.18
CA ALA A 213 -4.99 -11.35 -16.10
C ALA A 213 -3.87 -10.95 -15.14
N GLY A 214 -3.95 -11.37 -13.88
CA GLY A 214 -2.88 -11.11 -12.92
C GLY A 214 -2.97 -11.91 -11.63
N ILE A 215 -1.89 -11.86 -10.88
CA ILE A 215 -1.72 -12.44 -9.54
C ILE A 215 -1.09 -11.39 -8.63
N HIS A 216 -1.40 -11.46 -7.34
CA HIS A 216 -0.85 -10.55 -6.34
C HIS A 216 -0.71 -11.25 -4.99
N LEU A 217 0.52 -11.32 -4.47
CA LEU A 217 0.84 -11.83 -3.15
C LEU A 217 1.05 -10.66 -2.19
N GLN A 218 0.25 -10.60 -1.13
CA GLN A 218 0.49 -9.74 0.04
C GLN A 218 1.05 -10.61 1.17
N ALA A 219 2.17 -10.21 1.77
CA ALA A 219 2.78 -10.88 2.92
C ALA A 219 3.18 -9.85 3.98
N GLY A 220 2.29 -9.58 4.93
CA GLY A 220 2.43 -8.52 5.91
C GLY A 220 2.60 -7.15 5.21
N ASN A 221 3.76 -6.52 5.42
CA ASN A 221 4.12 -5.25 4.82
C ASN A 221 4.70 -5.36 3.38
N PHE A 222 5.00 -6.56 2.90
CA PHE A 222 5.56 -6.80 1.56
C PHE A 222 4.47 -7.13 0.54
N PHE A 223 4.65 -6.70 -0.72
CA PHE A 223 3.83 -7.17 -1.83
C PHE A 223 4.64 -7.54 -3.08
N LEU A 224 4.10 -8.47 -3.85
CA LEU A 224 4.58 -8.88 -5.17
C LEU A 224 3.39 -9.13 -6.11
N GLY A 225 3.28 -8.35 -7.18
CA GLY A 225 2.25 -8.47 -8.19
C GLY A 225 2.83 -8.77 -9.58
N PHE A 226 2.16 -9.62 -10.34
CA PHE A 226 2.45 -9.86 -11.76
C PHE A 226 1.16 -9.83 -12.56
N SER A 227 1.17 -9.19 -13.73
CA SER A 227 0.01 -9.14 -14.61
C SER A 227 0.37 -9.09 -16.09
N VAL A 228 -0.57 -9.55 -16.91
CA VAL A 228 -0.48 -9.57 -18.37
C VAL A 228 -1.72 -8.88 -18.95
N PRO A 229 -1.67 -7.57 -19.19
CA PRO A 229 -2.68 -6.88 -19.97
C PRO A 229 -2.67 -7.29 -21.44
N GLN A 230 -3.82 -7.14 -22.11
CA GLN A 230 -4.00 -7.41 -23.55
C GLN A 230 -3.66 -8.87 -23.94
N LEU A 231 -4.04 -9.81 -23.09
CA LEU A 231 -3.62 -11.22 -23.07
C LEU A 231 -3.70 -11.94 -24.43
N PHE A 232 -4.75 -11.67 -25.21
CA PHE A 232 -5.01 -12.34 -26.50
C PHE A 232 -4.44 -11.61 -27.73
N GLN A 233 -3.77 -10.46 -27.57
CA GLN A 233 -3.02 -9.79 -28.64
C GLN A 233 -3.79 -9.64 -29.96
N ARG A 234 -4.99 -9.08 -29.89
CA ARG A 234 -5.90 -9.01 -31.05
C ARG A 234 -5.24 -8.23 -32.19
N ARG A 235 -5.38 -8.76 -33.40
CA ARG A 235 -4.99 -8.05 -34.63
C ARG A 235 -6.06 -7.01 -34.95
N ILE A 236 -5.64 -5.76 -35.06
CA ILE A 236 -6.46 -4.65 -35.54
C ILE A 236 -6.51 -4.78 -37.06
N ARG A 237 -7.70 -4.97 -37.61
CA ARG A 237 -7.96 -4.97 -39.06
C ARG A 237 -8.87 -3.79 -39.38
N PHE A 238 -8.39 -2.90 -40.23
CA PHE A 238 -9.22 -1.92 -40.93
C PHE A 238 -9.33 -2.39 -42.38
N GLY A 239 -10.56 -2.62 -42.85
CA GLY A 239 -10.86 -3.13 -44.19
C GLY A 239 -10.17 -4.43 -44.61
N ASP A 240 -10.15 -4.65 -45.93
CA ASP A 240 -9.74 -5.91 -46.56
C ASP A 240 -8.22 -6.03 -46.78
N GLY A 241 -7.50 -6.30 -45.68
CA GLY A 241 -6.57 -7.42 -45.70
C GLY A 241 -5.06 -7.18 -45.59
N GLN A 242 -4.53 -5.94 -45.67
CA GLN A 242 -3.07 -5.73 -45.67
C GLN A 242 -2.46 -5.04 -44.42
N SER A 243 -3.20 -4.21 -43.68
CA SER A 243 -2.68 -3.59 -42.45
C SER A 243 -2.55 -4.60 -41.30
N ARG A 244 -1.31 -4.93 -40.91
CA ARG A 244 -0.97 -5.93 -39.88
C ARG A 244 -0.68 -5.32 -38.49
N THR A 245 -1.48 -4.37 -38.04
CA THR A 245 -1.33 -3.80 -36.69
C THR A 245 -1.83 -4.81 -35.64
N ARG A 246 -1.02 -5.10 -34.61
CA ARG A 246 -1.37 -6.05 -33.54
C ARG A 246 -1.15 -5.40 -32.19
N LEU A 247 -2.12 -5.52 -31.29
CA LEU A 247 -1.93 -5.18 -29.87
C LEU A 247 -0.82 -6.06 -29.30
N GLN A 248 0.28 -5.44 -28.87
CA GLN A 248 1.37 -6.15 -28.21
C GLN A 248 0.99 -6.49 -26.77
N ARG A 249 1.43 -7.67 -26.30
CA ARG A 249 1.28 -8.01 -24.87
C ARG A 249 2.26 -7.18 -24.08
N HIS A 250 1.82 -6.79 -22.89
CA HIS A 250 2.67 -6.20 -21.89
C HIS A 250 2.67 -7.11 -20.66
N TYR A 251 3.82 -7.24 -20.02
CA TYR A 251 4.00 -7.94 -18.76
C TYR A 251 4.40 -6.91 -17.72
N TYR A 252 3.65 -6.83 -16.62
CA TYR A 252 3.97 -5.97 -15.50
C TYR A 252 4.41 -6.81 -14.31
N LEU A 253 5.47 -6.38 -13.64
CA LEU A 253 5.96 -6.93 -12.39
C LEU A 253 6.11 -5.78 -11.40
N ALA A 254 5.41 -5.83 -10.28
CA ALA A 254 5.38 -4.79 -9.26
C ALA A 254 5.78 -5.38 -7.90
N THR A 255 6.59 -4.68 -7.13
CA THR A 255 6.91 -5.09 -5.76
C THR A 255 7.22 -3.88 -4.88
N GLY A 256 7.02 -4.01 -3.58
CA GLY A 256 7.32 -2.95 -2.63
C GLY A 256 7.14 -3.41 -1.19
N TYR A 257 7.46 -2.50 -0.27
CA TYR A 257 7.40 -2.75 1.17
C TYR A 257 6.86 -1.52 1.91
N SER A 258 6.06 -1.71 2.96
CA SER A 258 5.56 -0.64 3.82
C SER A 258 6.30 -0.62 5.15
N PHE A 259 7.29 0.26 5.28
CA PHE A 259 7.91 0.55 6.58
C PHE A 259 6.95 1.41 7.41
N ARG A 260 6.84 1.12 8.70
CA ARG A 260 6.05 1.90 9.67
C ARG A 260 6.96 2.40 10.77
N PHE A 261 6.87 3.68 11.10
CA PHE A 261 7.66 4.36 12.11
C PHE A 261 6.69 5.02 13.10
N GLY A 262 6.32 4.30 14.15
CA GLY A 262 5.14 4.63 14.96
C GLY A 262 3.84 4.51 14.16
N ASP A 263 2.79 5.18 14.65
CA ASP A 263 1.46 5.22 14.02
C ASP A 263 1.25 6.41 13.06
N ASP A 264 2.16 7.38 13.10
CA ASP A 264 2.05 8.65 12.38
C ASP A 264 2.78 8.67 11.04
N PHE A 265 3.84 7.85 10.86
CA PHE A 265 4.64 7.87 9.63
C PHE A 265 4.81 6.48 9.00
N GLN A 266 4.54 6.39 7.69
CA GLN A 266 4.81 5.19 6.90
C GLN A 266 5.59 5.55 5.64
N LEU A 267 6.57 4.72 5.27
CA LEU A 267 7.39 4.89 4.07
C LEU A 267 7.25 3.66 3.16
N GLN A 268 6.87 3.90 1.91
CA GLN A 268 6.52 2.89 0.92
C GLN A 268 7.40 3.03 -0.33
N PRO A 269 8.61 2.43 -0.34
CA PRO A 269 9.35 2.17 -1.56
C PRO A 269 8.72 1.04 -2.38
N SER A 270 8.76 1.17 -3.69
CA SER A 270 8.30 0.16 -4.66
C SER A 270 9.01 0.31 -6.00
N VAL A 271 8.95 -0.77 -6.79
CA VAL A 271 9.46 -0.83 -8.16
C VAL A 271 8.39 -1.45 -9.05
N LEU A 272 8.19 -0.85 -10.22
CA LEU A 272 7.35 -1.36 -11.30
C LEU A 272 8.23 -1.58 -12.54
N LEU A 273 8.15 -2.79 -13.09
CA LEU A 273 8.80 -3.18 -14.35
C LEU A 273 7.71 -3.48 -15.37
N LYS A 274 7.83 -2.90 -16.57
CA LYS A 274 6.96 -3.16 -17.71
C LYS A 274 7.79 -3.68 -18.88
N LEU A 275 7.41 -4.83 -19.41
CA LEU A 275 8.03 -5.49 -20.56
C LEU A 275 7.01 -5.60 -21.70
N GLY A 276 7.26 -4.95 -22.84
CA GLY A 276 6.44 -5.11 -24.05
C GLY A 276 7.03 -6.18 -24.98
N GLU A 277 6.20 -6.96 -25.68
CA GLU A 277 6.70 -7.92 -26.69
C GLU A 277 7.41 -7.19 -27.85
N GLY A 278 8.75 -7.16 -27.81
CA GLY A 278 9.59 -6.49 -28.81
C GLY A 278 9.91 -5.01 -28.47
N GLY A 279 9.45 -4.50 -27.32
CA GLY A 279 9.80 -3.18 -26.82
C GLY A 279 11.02 -3.20 -25.89
N SER A 280 11.58 -2.01 -25.61
CA SER A 280 12.55 -1.87 -24.50
C SER A 280 11.85 -1.97 -23.15
N PRO A 281 12.48 -2.58 -22.13
CA PRO A 281 11.94 -2.62 -20.77
C PRO A 281 11.83 -1.20 -20.18
N GLN A 282 10.71 -0.91 -19.51
CA GLN A 282 10.50 0.33 -18.78
C GLN A 282 10.55 0.05 -17.28
N TYR A 283 11.37 0.82 -16.56
CA TYR A 283 11.59 0.72 -15.13
C TYR A 283 11.08 1.98 -14.44
N GLU A 284 10.28 1.79 -13.40
CA GLU A 284 9.84 2.85 -12.49
C GLU A 284 10.24 2.50 -11.06
N GLY A 285 10.98 3.38 -10.40
CA GLY A 285 11.20 3.32 -8.95
C GLY A 285 10.40 4.42 -8.28
N SER A 286 9.67 4.09 -7.21
CA SER A 286 8.81 5.03 -6.48
C SER A 286 9.05 5.00 -4.98
N LEU A 287 8.83 6.14 -4.34
CA LEU A 287 8.86 6.29 -2.89
C LEU A 287 7.68 7.17 -2.46
N ARG A 288 6.84 6.67 -1.54
CA ARG A 288 5.74 7.42 -0.93
C ARG A 288 5.88 7.48 0.59
N GLY A 289 5.84 8.69 1.16
CA GLY A 289 5.70 8.93 2.59
C GLY A 289 4.27 9.30 2.95
N ILE A 290 3.68 8.65 3.95
CA ILE A 290 2.32 8.88 4.45
C ILE A 290 2.41 9.41 5.87
N PHE A 291 1.74 10.53 6.14
CA PHE A 291 1.81 11.30 7.39
C PHE A 291 0.42 11.43 8.03
N VAL A 292 0.31 11.02 9.29
CA VAL A 292 -0.91 11.01 10.13
C VAL A 292 -2.10 10.29 9.45
N GLN A 293 -1.83 9.51 8.40
CA GLN A 293 -2.84 8.94 7.47
C GLN A 293 -3.74 9.99 6.78
N ARG A 294 -3.40 11.29 6.89
CA ARG A 294 -4.20 12.43 6.38
C ARG A 294 -3.62 13.06 5.11
N PHE A 295 -2.29 13.04 4.95
CA PHE A 295 -1.65 13.44 3.69
C PHE A 295 -0.48 12.52 3.36
N TRP A 296 -0.13 12.48 2.08
CA TRP A 296 1.01 11.73 1.60
C TRP A 296 1.71 12.48 0.48
N VAL A 297 3.03 12.33 0.40
CA VAL A 297 3.86 12.88 -0.67
C VAL A 297 4.78 11.79 -1.20
N GLY A 298 5.21 11.91 -2.43
CA GLY A 298 6.11 10.92 -3.02
C GLY A 298 6.79 11.40 -4.29
N GLY A 299 7.68 10.56 -4.77
CA GLY A 299 8.30 10.73 -6.08
C GLY A 299 8.43 9.39 -6.79
N SER A 300 8.29 9.42 -8.11
CA SER A 300 8.68 8.31 -9.00
C SER A 300 9.77 8.76 -9.97
N TYR A 301 10.59 7.83 -10.42
CA TYR A 301 11.50 8.03 -11.54
C TYR A 301 11.28 6.92 -12.58
N ARG A 302 10.80 7.30 -13.76
CA ARG A 302 10.63 6.43 -14.93
C ARG A 302 11.83 6.57 -15.84
N TRP A 303 12.62 5.50 -15.94
CA TRP A 303 13.92 5.48 -16.60
C TRP A 303 13.82 5.99 -18.05
N GLN A 304 14.63 7.01 -18.38
CA GLN A 304 14.66 7.71 -19.68
C GLN A 304 13.33 8.37 -20.13
N GLU A 305 12.31 8.47 -19.26
CA GLU A 305 11.03 9.09 -19.59
C GLU A 305 10.75 10.36 -18.76
N SER A 306 10.66 10.23 -17.43
CA SER A 306 10.30 11.34 -16.54
C SER A 306 10.78 11.13 -15.10
N ALA A 307 10.94 12.25 -14.38
CA ALA A 307 10.81 12.27 -12.93
C ALA A 307 9.39 12.73 -12.59
N VAL A 308 8.82 12.28 -11.48
CA VAL A 308 7.43 12.56 -11.10
C VAL A 308 7.39 13.02 -9.65
N ALA A 309 6.72 14.14 -9.39
CA ALA A 309 6.30 14.52 -8.05
C ALA A 309 4.85 14.07 -7.82
N LEU A 310 4.58 13.48 -6.65
CA LEU A 310 3.27 12.97 -6.25
C LEU A 310 2.83 13.61 -4.93
N ALA A 311 1.56 13.96 -4.81
CA ALA A 311 0.95 14.39 -3.56
C ALA A 311 -0.50 13.90 -3.46
N GLY A 312 -0.96 13.63 -2.24
CA GLY A 312 -2.36 13.35 -1.96
C GLY A 312 -2.77 13.81 -0.57
N VAL A 313 -4.03 14.18 -0.44
CA VAL A 313 -4.65 14.64 0.80
C VAL A 313 -6.00 13.96 0.99
N GLN A 314 -6.20 13.37 2.15
CA GLN A 314 -7.46 12.84 2.60
C GLN A 314 -8.20 13.97 3.34
N LEU A 315 -9.22 14.52 2.70
CA LEU A 315 -9.99 15.67 3.21
C LEU A 315 -10.87 15.26 4.39
N ASN A 316 -11.34 14.01 4.37
CA ASN A 316 -12.08 13.32 5.42
C ASN A 316 -11.97 11.80 5.16
N PRO A 317 -12.44 10.91 6.05
CA PRO A 317 -12.33 9.45 5.86
C PRO A 317 -12.86 8.93 4.51
N ARG A 318 -13.82 9.64 3.89
CA ARG A 318 -14.46 9.24 2.63
C ARG A 318 -13.80 9.82 1.39
N VAL A 319 -13.16 10.99 1.44
CA VAL A 319 -12.72 11.74 0.25
C VAL A 319 -11.21 11.99 0.26
N GLU A 320 -10.55 11.58 -0.82
CA GLU A 320 -9.12 11.81 -1.07
C GLU A 320 -8.93 12.49 -2.43
N LEU A 321 -8.12 13.55 -2.44
CA LEU A 321 -7.62 14.20 -3.64
C LEU A 321 -6.15 13.82 -3.86
N THR A 322 -5.77 13.65 -5.11
CA THR A 322 -4.42 13.26 -5.53
C THR A 322 -3.98 14.07 -6.74
N TYR A 323 -2.70 14.39 -6.79
CA TYR A 323 -2.07 15.13 -7.87
C TYR A 323 -0.69 14.56 -8.18
N ALA A 324 -0.40 14.40 -9.47
CA ALA A 324 0.95 14.10 -9.94
C ALA A 324 1.36 15.06 -11.04
N TYR A 325 2.66 15.39 -11.05
CA TYR A 325 3.28 16.18 -12.10
C TYR A 325 4.54 15.47 -12.62
N ASP A 326 4.55 15.20 -13.93
CA ASP A 326 5.65 14.55 -14.62
C ASP A 326 6.59 15.59 -15.22
N PHE A 327 7.80 15.67 -14.71
CA PHE A 327 8.92 16.36 -15.34
C PHE A 327 9.46 15.48 -16.48
N THR A 328 9.12 15.80 -17.74
CA THR A 328 9.66 15.10 -18.92
C THR A 328 11.20 15.16 -18.92
N THR A 329 11.86 14.00 -18.85
CA THR A 329 13.33 13.88 -18.91
C THR A 329 13.83 13.30 -20.24
N SER A 330 12.93 12.69 -21.02
CA SER A 330 13.20 12.24 -22.39
C SER A 330 13.48 13.39 -23.36
N GLY A 331 13.83 13.07 -24.61
CA GLY A 331 14.03 14.07 -25.68
C GLY A 331 12.82 15.00 -25.92
N LEU A 332 11.61 14.59 -25.51
CA LEU A 332 10.41 15.43 -25.58
C LEU A 332 10.48 16.68 -24.69
N ARG A 333 11.42 16.77 -23.73
CA ARG A 333 11.61 17.95 -22.86
C ARG A 333 11.77 19.27 -23.62
N GLN A 334 12.23 19.23 -24.88
CA GLN A 334 12.37 20.42 -25.73
C GLN A 334 11.02 21.04 -26.17
N VAL A 335 9.95 20.24 -26.19
CA VAL A 335 8.61 20.61 -26.70
C VAL A 335 7.48 20.34 -25.69
N SER A 336 7.83 19.82 -24.50
CA SER A 336 6.88 19.44 -23.45
C SER A 336 7.23 20.14 -22.14
N HIS A 337 6.22 20.83 -21.58
CA HIS A 337 6.22 21.44 -20.25
C HIS A 337 5.75 20.47 -19.15
N GLY A 338 5.98 19.16 -19.34
CA GLY A 338 5.58 18.11 -18.42
C GLY A 338 4.18 17.56 -18.64
N SER A 339 3.67 16.81 -17.66
CA SER A 339 2.31 16.22 -17.66
C SER A 339 1.63 16.43 -16.32
N HIS A 340 0.31 16.65 -16.33
CA HIS A 340 -0.49 16.82 -15.11
C HIS A 340 -1.48 15.67 -14.98
N GLU A 341 -1.66 15.19 -13.75
CA GLU A 341 -2.64 14.17 -13.42
C GLU A 341 -3.35 14.54 -12.11
N VAL A 342 -4.67 14.57 -12.13
CA VAL A 342 -5.53 14.85 -10.98
C VAL A 342 -6.44 13.66 -10.75
N GLY A 343 -6.53 13.18 -9.52
CA GLY A 343 -7.39 12.07 -9.13
C GLY A 343 -8.25 12.38 -7.91
N LEU A 344 -9.50 11.94 -7.95
CA LEU A 344 -10.47 11.96 -6.84
C LEU A 344 -10.82 10.53 -6.47
N THR A 345 -10.76 10.20 -5.18
CA THR A 345 -11.22 8.91 -4.64
C THR A 345 -12.30 9.14 -3.59
N ILE A 346 -13.43 8.44 -3.72
CA ILE A 346 -14.55 8.46 -2.79
C ILE A 346 -14.74 7.04 -2.24
N ARG A 347 -14.85 6.91 -0.92
CA ARG A 347 -15.03 5.65 -0.19
C ARG A 347 -16.41 5.66 0.47
N LEU A 348 -17.24 4.66 0.16
CA LEU A 348 -18.63 4.52 0.61
C LEU A 348 -18.83 3.16 1.26
N GLY A 349 -19.42 3.10 2.46
CA GLY A 349 -19.77 1.83 3.11
C GLY A 349 -18.59 0.92 3.49
N ALA A 350 -17.35 1.38 3.30
CA ALA A 350 -16.28 0.92 4.15
C ALA A 350 -16.53 1.52 5.55
N GLU A 351 -15.95 0.93 6.58
CA GLU A 351 -15.36 1.72 7.65
C GLU A 351 -14.22 2.53 7.03
N ALA A 352 -14.61 3.58 6.30
CA ALA A 352 -13.83 4.78 6.09
C ALA A 352 -13.55 5.25 7.51
N VAL A 353 -12.37 4.86 8.01
CA VAL A 353 -11.97 4.89 9.41
C VAL A 353 -12.47 6.18 10.02
N SER A 354 -13.56 6.06 10.78
CA SER A 354 -14.30 7.23 11.24
C SER A 354 -13.37 8.03 12.14
N ASP A 355 -13.45 9.34 12.05
CA ASP A 355 -12.56 10.34 12.66
C ASP A 355 -13.48 11.57 12.73
N SER A 356 -14.35 11.54 13.74
CA SER A 356 -15.59 12.30 13.76
C SER A 356 -15.40 13.76 14.20
N ASP A 357 -14.43 14.01 15.09
CA ASP A 357 -13.90 15.33 15.44
C ASP A 357 -12.80 15.80 14.47
N GLY A 358 -12.11 14.88 13.78
CA GLY A 358 -11.09 15.20 12.80
C GLY A 358 -9.70 15.44 13.40
N ASP A 359 -9.42 14.98 14.62
CA ASP A 359 -8.10 15.09 15.26
C ASP A 359 -7.03 14.22 14.56
N GLY A 360 -7.48 13.22 13.80
CA GLY A 360 -6.64 12.26 13.09
C GLY A 360 -6.55 10.90 13.77
N THR A 361 -7.20 10.70 14.91
CA THR A 361 -7.34 9.42 15.60
C THR A 361 -8.59 8.70 15.08
N PRO A 362 -8.49 7.42 14.69
CA PRO A 362 -9.66 6.62 14.34
C PRO A 362 -10.67 6.51 15.49
N ASP A 363 -11.97 6.78 15.33
CA ASP A 363 -13.07 6.53 16.30
C ASP A 363 -13.01 5.11 16.92
N SER A 364 -12.44 4.14 16.20
CA SER A 364 -12.21 2.75 16.65
C SER A 364 -11.02 2.56 17.62
N ARG A 365 -10.22 3.60 17.82
CA ARG A 365 -9.02 3.71 18.67
C ARG A 365 -8.98 5.00 19.49
N ASP A 366 -9.90 5.91 19.20
CA ASP A 366 -10.14 7.15 19.90
C ASP A 366 -10.95 6.88 21.17
N ARG A 367 -10.53 7.46 22.27
CA ARG A 367 -11.22 7.37 23.57
C ARG A 367 -12.30 8.43 23.72
N CYS A 368 -12.25 9.52 22.93
CA CYS A 368 -13.15 10.66 22.95
C CYS A 368 -13.60 11.06 21.53
N PRO A 369 -14.30 10.20 20.76
CA PRO A 369 -14.49 10.34 19.30
C PRO A 369 -15.42 11.48 18.83
N GLN A 370 -15.60 12.55 19.60
CA GLN A 370 -16.35 13.76 19.24
C GLN A 370 -15.65 15.05 19.72
N GLU A 371 -14.44 14.95 20.29
CA GLU A 371 -13.72 16.05 20.93
C GLU A 371 -12.25 16.01 20.52
N ILE A 372 -11.72 17.09 19.94
CA ILE A 372 -10.38 17.08 19.31
C ILE A 372 -9.27 16.90 20.35
N GLY A 373 -8.59 15.75 20.34
CA GLY A 373 -7.43 15.47 21.18
C GLY A 373 -6.12 15.30 20.42
N PRO A 374 -5.01 15.04 21.14
CA PRO A 374 -3.80 14.51 20.55
C PRO A 374 -3.72 12.99 20.70
N ARG A 375 -3.17 12.33 19.67
CA ARG A 375 -2.95 10.86 19.64
C ARG A 375 -2.21 10.30 20.85
N ASN A 376 -1.32 11.06 21.50
CA ASN A 376 -0.62 10.60 22.71
C ASN A 376 -1.52 10.52 23.95
N ASN A 377 -2.65 11.24 23.96
CA ASN A 377 -3.75 11.07 24.91
C ASN A 377 -4.90 10.21 24.33
N GLY A 378 -4.63 9.44 23.27
CA GLY A 378 -5.60 8.53 22.66
C GLY A 378 -6.86 9.22 22.13
N GLY A 379 -6.70 10.43 21.57
CA GLY A 379 -7.79 11.21 20.96
C GLY A 379 -8.61 12.06 21.93
N CYS A 380 -8.31 12.05 23.23
CA CYS A 380 -8.97 12.93 24.20
C CYS A 380 -8.26 14.28 24.35
N PRO A 381 -8.98 15.41 24.44
CA PRO A 381 -8.44 16.68 24.91
C PRO A 381 -7.71 16.52 26.27
N PHE A 382 -6.72 17.36 26.53
CA PHE A 382 -5.97 17.30 27.80
C PHE A 382 -6.82 17.71 29.01
N ASP A 383 -7.82 18.56 28.82
CA ASP A 383 -8.77 19.03 29.84
C ASP A 383 -9.96 18.07 30.07
N MET A 384 -10.12 17.02 29.24
CA MET A 384 -11.25 16.09 29.36
C MET A 384 -11.11 15.09 30.53
N PHE A 385 -9.95 15.05 31.19
CA PHE A 385 -9.77 14.38 32.49
C PHE A 385 -9.97 15.31 33.70
N THR A 386 -9.94 16.64 33.52
CA THR A 386 -10.04 17.61 34.63
C THR A 386 -11.45 18.10 34.97
N ASP A 387 -12.51 17.65 34.28
CA ASP A 387 -13.87 18.22 34.46
C ASP A 387 -15.02 17.19 34.60
N LYS A 388 -14.74 15.96 35.09
CA LYS A 388 -15.81 15.02 35.51
C LYS A 388 -15.52 14.25 36.80
N GLY A 389 -15.38 15.00 37.90
CA GLY A 389 -15.85 14.55 39.22
C GLY A 389 -15.03 13.42 39.86
N LEU A 390 -13.71 13.56 39.84
CA LEU A 390 -12.89 13.16 40.99
C LEU A 390 -12.45 14.43 41.70
N ASP A 391 -12.37 14.35 43.02
CA ASP A 391 -12.08 15.46 43.91
C ASP A 391 -10.56 15.70 43.92
N GLU A 392 -10.01 16.14 42.78
CA GLU A 392 -8.58 16.36 42.56
C GLU A 392 -8.17 17.75 43.06
N GLU A 393 -8.21 17.90 44.38
CA GLU A 393 -7.56 18.98 45.12
C GLU A 393 -6.03 18.75 45.11
N ASP A 394 -5.28 19.86 44.98
CA ASP A 394 -3.82 19.99 45.03
C ASP A 394 -3.59 21.26 45.87
N ASP A 395 -3.46 21.09 47.19
CA ASP A 395 -3.55 22.19 48.16
C ASP A 395 -2.24 23.00 48.27
N ASP A 396 -1.10 22.41 47.90
CA ASP A 396 0.21 23.07 47.93
C ASP A 396 0.76 23.47 46.55
N GLY A 397 0.20 22.93 45.46
CA GLY A 397 0.45 23.34 44.08
C GLY A 397 1.72 22.77 43.46
N ASP A 398 2.25 21.65 43.95
CA ASP A 398 3.45 21.01 43.40
C ASP A 398 3.20 20.21 42.09
N GLY A 399 1.93 19.92 41.78
CA GLY A 399 1.49 19.15 40.62
C GLY A 399 1.20 17.67 40.90
N ILE A 400 1.11 17.28 42.17
CA ILE A 400 0.69 15.96 42.65
C ILE A 400 -0.62 16.12 43.42
N TRP A 401 -1.65 15.35 43.05
CA TRP A 401 -2.96 15.48 43.69
C TRP A 401 -2.94 14.98 45.15
N ASN A 402 -3.70 15.63 46.04
CA ASN A 402 -3.89 15.26 47.45
C ASN A 402 -4.20 13.76 47.68
N SER A 403 -4.74 13.06 46.67
CA SER A 403 -5.09 11.63 46.72
C SER A 403 -3.90 10.67 46.47
N ILE A 404 -2.78 11.17 45.95
CA ILE A 404 -1.54 10.44 45.65
C ILE A 404 -0.29 11.10 46.24
N ASP A 405 -0.46 12.24 46.91
CA ASP A 405 0.57 12.94 47.69
C ASP A 405 0.71 12.37 49.11
N GLU A 406 1.94 12.25 49.62
CA GLU A 406 2.20 11.86 51.03
C GLU A 406 2.28 13.05 51.99
N CYS A 407 2.42 14.29 51.49
CA CYS A 407 2.49 15.56 52.22
C CYS A 407 1.61 16.69 51.61
N PRO A 408 0.27 16.53 51.44
CA PRO A 408 -0.61 17.43 50.66
C PRO A 408 -0.66 18.93 51.03
N GLU A 409 -0.03 19.35 52.13
CA GLU A 409 0.03 20.76 52.57
C GLU A 409 1.42 21.39 52.37
N ILE A 410 2.41 20.64 51.84
CA ILE A 410 3.82 21.02 51.79
C ILE A 410 4.51 20.48 50.54
N ALA A 411 4.50 21.30 49.49
CA ALA A 411 5.06 20.99 48.17
C ALA A 411 6.43 20.29 48.16
N GLY A 412 6.55 19.24 47.34
CA GLY A 412 7.76 18.45 47.17
C GLY A 412 8.00 17.99 45.73
N PRO A 413 8.98 17.09 45.52
CA PRO A 413 9.22 16.48 44.23
C PRO A 413 8.47 15.15 44.07
N TYR A 414 8.08 14.85 42.83
CA TYR A 414 7.47 13.56 42.46
C TYR A 414 8.32 12.35 42.87
N GLU A 415 9.65 12.46 42.84
CA GLU A 415 10.56 11.42 43.30
C GLU A 415 10.40 11.06 44.79
N ASN A 416 9.89 11.99 45.61
CA ASN A 416 9.58 11.79 47.04
C ASN A 416 8.07 11.91 47.32
N LYS A 417 7.23 11.69 46.30
CA LYS A 417 5.75 11.66 46.39
C LYS A 417 5.13 12.90 47.04
N GLY A 418 5.65 14.07 46.69
CA GLY A 418 5.15 15.36 47.18
C GLY A 418 5.68 15.79 48.56
N CYS A 419 6.39 14.92 49.27
CA CYS A 419 7.07 15.33 50.49
C CYS A 419 8.41 16.05 50.20
N PRO A 420 8.75 17.16 50.88
CA PRO A 420 10.11 17.68 50.86
C PRO A 420 11.10 16.66 51.44
N TRP A 421 12.36 16.74 51.01
CA TRP A 421 13.41 15.87 51.55
C TRP A 421 13.79 16.26 52.98
N GLU A 422 14.03 15.27 53.85
CA GLU A 422 14.59 15.52 55.18
C GLU A 422 16.05 16.01 55.08
N ASP A 423 16.35 17.05 55.86
CA ASP A 423 17.68 17.59 56.17
C ASP A 423 17.61 17.98 57.66
N ARG A 424 18.08 17.08 58.53
CA ARG A 424 17.81 17.14 59.98
C ARG A 424 18.64 18.17 60.74
N ASP A 425 19.83 18.48 60.25
CA ASP A 425 20.76 19.43 60.88
C ASP A 425 20.94 20.74 60.09
N PHE A 426 20.30 20.85 58.93
CA PHE A 426 20.19 22.04 58.10
C PHE A 426 21.52 22.49 57.47
N ASP A 427 22.40 21.54 57.14
CA ASP A 427 23.67 21.81 56.44
C ASP A 427 23.52 21.97 54.91
N GLY A 428 22.35 21.62 54.36
CA GLY A 428 22.03 21.69 52.94
C GLY A 428 22.24 20.38 52.17
N ILE A 429 22.56 19.29 52.86
CA ILE A 429 22.64 17.93 52.33
C ILE A 429 21.45 17.13 52.89
N ARG A 430 20.85 16.29 52.04
CA ARG A 430 19.67 15.50 52.44
C ARG A 430 20.11 14.31 53.29
N ASP A 431 19.32 13.96 54.30
CA ASP A 431 19.53 12.80 55.19
C ASP A 431 19.83 11.48 54.45
N GLU A 432 19.32 11.32 53.22
CA GLU A 432 19.55 10.14 52.37
C GLU A 432 20.96 10.05 51.75
N ILE A 433 21.70 11.17 51.70
CA ILE A 433 23.04 11.28 51.09
C ILE A 433 24.08 11.92 52.04
N ASP A 434 23.70 12.16 53.29
CA ASP A 434 24.56 12.62 54.38
C ASP A 434 25.10 11.41 55.19
N GLU A 435 26.39 11.40 55.50
CA GLU A 435 27.03 10.40 56.36
C GLU A 435 26.83 10.68 57.86
N CYS A 436 26.45 11.91 58.24
CA CYS A 436 26.25 12.36 59.61
C CYS A 436 24.89 13.10 59.89
N PRO A 437 23.69 12.50 59.62
CA PRO A 437 22.37 13.18 59.60
C PRO A 437 21.82 13.72 60.95
N GLY A 438 22.51 14.68 61.54
CA GLY A 438 22.31 15.18 62.90
C GLY A 438 23.53 15.92 63.48
N LEU A 439 24.58 16.17 62.68
CA LEU A 439 25.80 16.89 63.01
C LEU A 439 26.29 17.70 61.80
N ALA A 440 25.66 18.85 61.55
CA ALA A 440 25.89 19.70 60.38
C ALA A 440 27.37 19.81 59.96
N GLY A 441 27.66 19.46 58.72
CA GLY A 441 28.99 19.41 58.16
C GLY A 441 29.15 20.29 56.93
N VAL A 442 29.87 19.74 55.94
CA VAL A 442 30.06 20.38 54.64
C VAL A 442 30.01 19.35 53.53
N ALA A 443 29.55 19.76 52.35
CA ALA A 443 29.47 18.89 51.16
C ALA A 443 30.83 18.31 50.72
N SER A 444 31.97 18.92 51.10
CA SER A 444 33.29 18.34 50.85
C SER A 444 33.67 17.18 51.78
N ASN A 445 32.88 16.92 52.81
CA ASN A 445 33.07 15.87 53.82
C ASN A 445 31.78 15.07 54.05
N ASN A 446 30.95 14.94 53.00
CA ASN A 446 29.71 14.15 52.98
C ASN A 446 28.74 14.47 54.13
N GLY A 447 28.64 15.75 54.54
CA GLY A 447 27.78 16.21 55.63
C GLY A 447 28.30 15.97 57.05
N CYS A 448 29.50 15.40 57.19
CA CYS A 448 30.17 15.30 58.49
C CYS A 448 31.00 16.55 58.84
N PRO A 449 31.17 16.90 60.14
CA PRO A 449 32.08 17.95 60.59
C PRO A 449 33.55 17.64 60.29
N ILE A 450 34.38 18.68 60.17
CA ILE A 450 35.85 18.62 59.94
C ILE A 450 36.63 18.57 61.25
#